data_AF-A0A7C4VQZ4-F1
#
_entry.id   AF-A0A7C4VQZ4-F1
#
_cell.length_a   1.000
_cell.length_b   1.000
_cell.length_c   1.000
_cell.angle_alpha   90.00
_cell.angle_beta   90.00
_cell.angle_gamma   90.00
#
_symmetry.space_group_name_H-M   'P 1'
#
loop_
_entity.id
_entity.type
_entity.pdbx_description
1 polymer ?
#
loop_
_entity_poly.entity_id
_entity_poly.type
_entity_poly.pdbx_seq_one_letter_code
_entity_poly.pdbx_strand_id
1 'polypeptide(L)'
;MNKAEGRKLNAKEVKEEWHKFLRENKDSLTFHDKPFVSVSLRPTWSPEKSYLRLDVKWDLFLEYLEEKAIRFSSEIDENGENVMNVYREIWTNLFQITNKIVPIPSTYFPFQQEMFRRLLRRTGDYSYIENLLHQFEVIMDQVDKAMRNKFPSIQFCTMNLTMEIKHLRALIDVVNIPAAYLLLRNILENFIKFFIYFDVGKSIDPNVGPNIVLCSMLFYEYETTGRPDMRKVRRYSLKGFKEEATKKFLKIVSEIPHDKLLVLPEIINKLREKQMPTLGVKTEVVREFCETYKLSEIKLKELYSACSSIIHNQPPLPFFSPLEVKVFKNFLEKCLQSFRIMAEKLINEKIELEKINVASLQREDKECLHVAHLLEIKYRAEIKEIIKEALAAPEVEGLNWIWVKPLTLTSLFHLVSPSFKHLRDFSFIEEDMEDVISKLQPLTFNGSIQYEVHETLSSLQEMLLPKLEKYSTFSSLDSPEKKRKTIFYLLLLCLPETVEEMIAR
;
A
#
# COMPACT_ATOMS: atom_id res chain seq x y z
N MET A 1 -6.37 40.55 -7.56
CA MET A 1 -5.36 40.98 -6.56
C MET A 1 -4.63 42.25 -7.06
N ASN A 2 -5.31 43.41 -7.16
CA ASN A 2 -4.72 44.64 -7.74
C ASN A 2 -4.51 45.76 -6.70
N LYS A 3 -4.03 45.43 -5.49
CA LYS A 3 -3.79 46.42 -4.41
C LYS A 3 -2.48 46.25 -3.64
N ALA A 4 -1.47 45.57 -4.20
CA ALA A 4 -0.25 45.21 -3.48
C ALA A 4 1.05 45.69 -4.12
N GLU A 5 1.04 46.84 -4.79
CA GLU A 5 2.28 47.52 -5.19
C GLU A 5 2.42 48.80 -4.36
N GLY A 6 3.20 48.72 -3.27
CA GLY A 6 3.66 49.90 -2.52
C GLY A 6 3.53 49.87 -0.99
N ARG A 7 2.78 48.94 -0.39
CA ARG A 7 2.60 48.87 1.08
C ARG A 7 3.25 47.61 1.67
N LYS A 8 4.16 47.78 2.64
CA LYS A 8 4.81 46.65 3.35
C LYS A 8 3.74 45.91 4.16
N LEU A 9 3.46 44.65 3.80
CA LEU A 9 2.49 43.80 4.50
C LEU A 9 2.91 43.61 5.97
N ASN A 10 1.95 43.76 6.88
CA ASN A 10 2.12 43.55 8.31
C ASN A 10 1.58 42.15 8.71
N ALA A 11 2.27 41.44 9.61
CA ALA A 11 1.84 40.13 10.12
C ALA A 11 0.44 40.15 10.76
N LYS A 12 0.05 41.22 11.45
CA LYS A 12 -1.28 41.43 12.02
C LYS A 12 -2.35 41.58 10.93
N GLU A 13 -2.07 42.36 9.89
CA GLU A 13 -2.97 42.51 8.73
C GLU A 13 -3.18 41.17 8.01
N VAL A 14 -2.10 40.43 7.76
CA VAL A 14 -2.17 39.08 7.17
C VAL A 14 -3.01 38.15 8.04
N LYS A 15 -2.83 38.19 9.36
CA LYS A 15 -3.62 37.37 10.29
C LYS A 15 -5.10 37.75 10.25
N GLU A 16 -5.43 39.04 10.27
CA GLU A 16 -6.82 39.53 10.23
C GLU A 16 -7.52 39.18 8.92
N GLU A 17 -6.86 39.41 7.78
CA GLU A 17 -7.38 39.03 6.45
C GLU A 17 -7.54 37.52 6.34
N TRP A 18 -6.60 36.72 6.84
CA TRP A 18 -6.73 35.26 6.90
C TRP A 18 -7.93 34.82 7.74
N HIS A 19 -8.16 35.42 8.92
CA HIS A 19 -9.31 35.08 9.76
C HIS A 19 -10.63 35.46 9.09
N LYS A 20 -10.67 36.58 8.36
CA LYS A 20 -11.83 36.97 7.57
C LYS A 20 -12.11 35.96 6.46
N PHE A 21 -11.09 35.62 5.67
CA PHE A 21 -11.17 34.61 4.62
C PHE A 21 -11.62 33.24 5.16
N LEU A 22 -11.07 32.81 6.30
CA LEU A 22 -11.44 31.54 6.94
C LEU A 22 -12.90 31.53 7.41
N ARG A 23 -13.43 32.66 7.90
CA ARG A 23 -14.86 32.77 8.27
C ARG A 23 -15.77 32.66 7.04
N GLU A 24 -15.38 33.24 5.92
CA GLU A 24 -16.13 33.20 4.67
C GLU A 24 -16.09 31.82 4.00
N ASN A 25 -15.06 31.01 4.29
CA ASN A 25 -14.82 29.70 3.67
C ASN A 25 -14.74 28.56 4.71
N LYS A 26 -15.42 28.72 5.86
CA LYS A 26 -15.29 27.81 7.01
C LYS A 26 -15.55 26.36 6.62
N ASP A 27 -16.61 26.12 5.86
CA ASP A 27 -17.08 24.77 5.50
C ASP A 27 -16.09 24.02 4.58
N SER A 28 -15.26 24.74 3.84
CA SER A 28 -14.30 24.14 2.90
C SER A 28 -12.88 24.02 3.47
N LEU A 29 -12.55 24.79 4.51
CA LEU A 29 -11.18 24.91 5.04
C LEU A 29 -11.03 24.46 6.49
N THR A 30 -12.10 23.97 7.11
CA THR A 30 -12.08 23.45 8.48
C THR A 30 -12.58 22.02 8.56
N PHE A 31 -12.08 21.30 9.55
CA PHE A 31 -12.52 19.96 9.94
C PHE A 31 -12.56 19.88 11.45
N HIS A 32 -13.71 19.45 12.00
CA HIS A 32 -14.01 19.53 13.44
C HIS A 32 -13.71 20.94 14.02
N ASP A 33 -14.17 21.99 13.32
CA ASP A 33 -13.93 23.41 13.61
C ASP A 33 -12.45 23.85 13.64
N LYS A 34 -11.52 22.98 13.24
CA LYS A 34 -10.08 23.29 13.15
C LYS A 34 -9.68 23.58 11.70
N PRO A 35 -8.96 24.68 11.42
CA PRO A 35 -8.52 24.96 10.06
C PRO A 35 -7.40 24.02 9.61
N PHE A 36 -7.49 23.52 8.37
CA PHE A 36 -6.44 22.71 7.73
C PHE A 36 -5.16 23.49 7.49
N VAL A 37 -5.29 24.79 7.24
CA VAL A 37 -4.18 25.64 6.84
C VAL A 37 -4.20 26.94 7.62
N SER A 38 -3.03 27.55 7.76
CA SER A 38 -2.89 28.91 8.26
C SER A 38 -1.89 29.66 7.40
N VAL A 39 -2.11 30.96 7.21
CA VAL A 39 -1.18 31.81 6.48
C VAL A 39 -0.40 32.65 7.49
N SER A 40 0.94 32.61 7.39
CA SER A 40 1.85 33.40 8.21
C SER A 40 2.78 34.25 7.35
N LEU A 41 3.11 35.46 7.81
CA LEU A 41 4.12 36.30 7.17
C LEU A 41 5.48 35.97 7.80
N ARG A 42 6.45 35.57 6.98
CA ARG A 42 7.80 35.20 7.43
C ARG A 42 8.84 36.20 6.91
N PRO A 43 9.79 36.65 7.75
CA PRO A 43 10.91 37.46 7.29
C PRO A 43 11.85 36.59 6.45
N THR A 44 12.51 37.20 5.47
CA THR A 44 13.69 36.57 4.86
C THR A 44 14.96 36.98 5.61
N TRP A 45 16.09 36.42 5.20
CA TRP A 45 17.44 36.82 5.60
C TRP A 45 17.73 38.31 5.27
N SER A 46 16.98 38.90 4.34
CA SER A 46 16.92 40.35 4.16
C SER A 46 15.74 40.95 4.93
N PRO A 47 15.96 41.90 5.87
CA PRO A 47 14.90 42.53 6.67
C PRO A 47 13.90 43.37 5.85
N GLU A 48 14.20 43.62 4.58
CA GLU A 48 13.35 44.35 3.65
C GLU A 48 12.33 43.45 2.93
N LYS A 49 12.55 42.13 2.92
CA LYS A 49 11.71 41.17 2.19
C LYS A 49 11.01 40.23 3.16
N SER A 50 9.72 40.05 2.95
CA SER A 50 8.88 39.08 3.67
C SER A 50 8.08 38.28 2.67
N TYR A 51 7.75 37.04 3.01
CA TYR A 51 6.94 36.18 2.17
C TYR A 51 5.79 35.58 2.96
N LEU A 52 4.69 35.30 2.25
CA LEU A 52 3.57 34.55 2.82
C LEU A 52 3.91 33.07 2.79
N ARG A 53 3.73 32.42 3.94
CA ARG A 53 3.88 30.99 4.12
C ARG A 53 2.51 30.39 4.40
N LEU A 54 2.15 29.39 3.60
CA LEU A 54 1.01 28.53 3.87
C LEU A 54 1.49 27.37 4.75
N ASP A 55 1.01 27.33 5.98
CA ASP A 55 1.28 26.27 6.96
C ASP A 55 0.11 25.28 6.93
N VAL A 56 0.36 24.07 6.44
CA VAL A 56 -0.62 22.98 6.36
C VAL A 56 -0.51 22.09 7.60
N LYS A 57 -1.64 21.83 8.26
CA LYS A 57 -1.76 20.84 9.34
C LYS A 57 -1.99 19.47 8.75
N TRP A 58 -0.89 18.82 8.34
CA TRP A 58 -0.93 17.53 7.63
C TRP A 58 -1.69 16.44 8.39
N ASP A 59 -1.50 16.31 9.70
CA ASP A 59 -2.21 15.29 10.49
C ASP A 59 -3.74 15.45 10.40
N LEU A 60 -4.23 16.68 10.58
CA LEU A 60 -5.65 17.00 10.48
C LEU A 60 -6.19 16.78 9.07
N PHE A 61 -5.38 17.12 8.05
CA PHE A 61 -5.75 16.91 6.65
C PHE A 61 -5.84 15.41 6.31
N LEU A 62 -4.90 14.60 6.80
CA LEU A 62 -4.91 13.15 6.61
C LEU A 62 -6.09 12.49 7.32
N GLU A 63 -6.44 12.96 8.53
CA GLU A 63 -7.63 12.53 9.27
C GLU A 63 -8.93 12.83 8.50
N TYR A 64 -9.05 14.03 7.95
CA TYR A 64 -10.17 14.41 7.08
C TYR A 64 -10.27 13.52 5.84
N LEU A 65 -9.14 13.24 5.18
CA LEU A 65 -9.13 12.35 4.02
C LEU A 65 -9.54 10.91 4.39
N GLU A 66 -9.19 10.44 5.58
CA GLU A 66 -9.61 9.14 6.08
C GLU A 66 -11.13 9.10 6.33
N GLU A 67 -11.68 10.09 7.04
CA GLU A 67 -13.12 10.17 7.30
C GLU A 67 -13.91 10.24 5.98
N LYS A 68 -13.40 11.01 5.01
CA LYS A 68 -13.98 11.10 3.68
C LYS A 68 -13.91 9.78 2.91
N ALA A 69 -12.80 9.05 3.03
CA ALA A 69 -12.65 7.73 2.42
C ALA A 69 -13.62 6.69 3.02
N ILE A 70 -13.82 6.72 4.34
CA ILE A 70 -14.81 5.88 5.05
C ILE A 70 -16.23 6.19 4.56
N ARG A 71 -16.57 7.48 4.39
CA ARG A 71 -17.87 7.89 3.84
C ARG A 71 -18.08 7.35 2.43
N PHE A 72 -17.13 7.56 1.52
CA PHE A 72 -17.22 7.03 0.17
C PHE A 72 -17.29 5.50 0.13
N SER A 73 -16.54 4.82 1.00
CA SER A 73 -16.63 3.37 1.13
C SER A 73 -18.03 2.93 1.54
N SER A 74 -18.72 3.69 2.39
CA SER A 74 -20.11 3.42 2.79
C SER A 74 -21.08 3.67 1.64
N GLU A 75 -20.89 4.74 0.86
CA GLU A 75 -21.68 5.02 -0.35
C GLU A 75 -21.57 3.87 -1.38
N ILE A 76 -20.39 3.23 -1.49
CA ILE A 76 -20.18 2.06 -2.36
C ILE A 76 -21.02 0.86 -1.93
N ASP A 77 -21.25 0.65 -0.62
CA ASP A 77 -22.09 -0.45 -0.11
C ASP A 77 -23.57 -0.28 -0.45
N GLU A 78 -24.01 0.96 -0.65
CA GLU A 78 -25.36 1.28 -1.09
C GLU A 78 -25.53 1.02 -2.59
N ASN A 79 -24.54 1.45 -3.37
CA ASN A 79 -24.47 1.19 -4.80
C ASN A 79 -23.00 1.20 -5.26
N GLY A 80 -22.52 0.09 -5.82
CA GLY A 80 -21.14 -0.03 -6.28
C GLY A 80 -20.71 1.04 -7.30
N GLU A 81 -21.63 1.57 -8.10
CA GLU A 81 -21.35 2.65 -9.04
C GLU A 81 -20.97 3.98 -8.36
N ASN A 82 -21.31 4.16 -7.08
CA ASN A 82 -20.95 5.34 -6.29
C ASN A 82 -19.44 5.49 -6.11
N VAL A 83 -18.64 4.46 -6.43
CA VAL A 83 -17.18 4.60 -6.51
C VAL A 83 -16.76 5.73 -7.47
N MET A 84 -17.57 6.03 -8.48
CA MET A 84 -17.32 7.14 -9.41
C MET A 84 -17.46 8.52 -8.73
N ASN A 85 -18.15 8.64 -7.59
CA ASN A 85 -18.20 9.88 -6.83
C ASN A 85 -16.82 10.27 -6.28
N VAL A 86 -15.99 9.29 -5.93
CA VAL A 86 -14.59 9.52 -5.49
C VAL A 86 -13.80 10.19 -6.59
N TYR A 87 -13.89 9.66 -7.81
CA TYR A 87 -13.18 10.20 -8.96
C TYR A 87 -13.76 11.54 -9.39
N ARG A 88 -15.08 11.72 -9.35
CA ARG A 88 -15.72 13.03 -9.58
C ARG A 88 -15.17 14.08 -8.62
N GLU A 89 -15.03 13.73 -7.34
CA GLU A 89 -14.47 14.62 -6.31
C GLU A 89 -13.00 14.95 -6.58
N ILE A 90 -12.17 13.96 -6.92
CA ILE A 90 -10.75 14.17 -7.25
C ILE A 90 -10.61 15.11 -8.46
N TRP A 91 -11.37 14.85 -9.53
CA TRP A 91 -11.36 15.67 -10.73
C TRP A 91 -11.89 17.09 -10.48
N THR A 92 -12.96 17.22 -9.70
CA THR A 92 -13.53 18.53 -9.34
C THR A 92 -12.52 19.37 -8.58
N ASN A 93 -11.85 18.79 -7.58
CA ASN A 93 -10.80 19.48 -6.82
C ASN A 93 -9.64 19.90 -7.73
N LEU A 94 -9.20 19.03 -8.64
CA LEU A 94 -8.15 19.38 -9.61
C LEU A 94 -8.55 20.58 -10.48
N PHE A 95 -9.73 20.55 -11.09
CA PHE A 95 -10.18 21.63 -11.99
C PHE A 95 -10.42 22.94 -11.25
N GLN A 96 -10.85 22.88 -9.99
CA GLN A 96 -10.96 24.06 -9.13
C GLN A 96 -9.58 24.67 -8.82
N ILE A 97 -8.56 23.84 -8.58
CA ILE A 97 -7.19 24.31 -8.31
C ILE A 97 -6.55 24.91 -9.56
N THR A 98 -6.65 24.22 -10.71
CA THR A 98 -6.02 24.69 -11.95
C THR A 98 -6.78 25.84 -12.60
N ASN A 99 -8.07 25.99 -12.27
CA ASN A 99 -9.02 26.92 -12.88
C ASN A 99 -9.04 26.81 -14.43
N LYS A 100 -8.62 25.67 -14.96
CA LYS A 100 -8.47 25.37 -16.40
C LYS A 100 -8.62 23.87 -16.63
N ILE A 101 -9.33 23.50 -17.69
CA ILE A 101 -9.35 22.14 -18.22
C ILE A 101 -8.08 21.97 -19.06
N VAL A 102 -6.97 21.59 -18.42
CA VAL A 102 -5.71 21.32 -19.11
C VAL A 102 -5.60 19.81 -19.34
N PRO A 103 -5.27 19.35 -20.56
CA PRO A 103 -4.87 17.96 -20.78
C PRO A 103 -3.58 17.72 -20.02
N ILE A 104 -3.64 16.98 -18.91
CA ILE A 104 -2.46 16.66 -18.12
C ILE A 104 -1.76 15.48 -18.79
N PRO A 105 -0.48 15.61 -19.18
CA PRO A 105 0.24 14.50 -19.81
C PRO A 105 0.25 13.29 -18.88
N SER A 106 -0.03 12.11 -19.43
CA SER A 106 -0.10 10.83 -18.72
C SER A 106 1.30 10.27 -18.37
N THR A 107 2.24 11.13 -18.01
CA THR A 107 3.60 10.73 -17.67
C THR A 107 3.72 10.49 -16.18
N TYR A 108 3.66 9.23 -15.78
CA TYR A 108 4.11 8.81 -14.45
C TYR A 108 5.62 8.78 -14.45
N PHE A 109 6.24 9.72 -13.72
CA PHE A 109 7.68 9.68 -13.50
C PHE A 109 7.99 8.70 -12.37
N PRO A 110 8.93 7.75 -12.55
CA PRO A 110 9.31 6.80 -11.50
C PRO A 110 9.66 7.46 -10.15
N PHE A 111 10.26 8.65 -10.21
CA PHE A 111 10.57 9.45 -9.03
C PHE A 111 9.32 9.90 -8.24
N GLN A 112 8.25 10.34 -8.93
CA GLN A 112 7.00 10.76 -8.27
C GLN A 112 6.30 9.57 -7.62
N GLN A 113 6.36 8.41 -8.26
CA GLN A 113 5.83 7.15 -7.73
C GLN A 113 6.56 6.77 -6.43
N GLU A 114 7.89 6.88 -6.40
CA GLU A 114 8.68 6.59 -5.19
C GLU A 114 8.37 7.56 -4.05
N MET A 115 8.31 8.86 -4.34
CA MET A 115 7.92 9.86 -3.33
C MET A 115 6.53 9.58 -2.75
N PHE A 116 5.58 9.20 -3.61
CA PHE A 116 4.23 8.86 -3.18
C PHE A 116 4.20 7.56 -2.36
N ARG A 117 4.98 6.55 -2.75
CA ARG A 117 5.13 5.31 -1.98
C ARG A 117 5.68 5.57 -0.57
N ARG A 118 6.69 6.43 -0.44
CA ARG A 118 7.22 6.88 0.86
C ARG A 118 6.15 7.59 1.69
N LEU A 119 5.35 8.46 1.07
CA LEU A 119 4.20 9.08 1.73
C LEU A 119 3.24 8.03 2.31
N LEU A 120 2.85 7.02 1.52
CA LEU A 120 1.95 5.96 1.98
C LEU A 120 2.52 5.12 3.13
N ARG A 121 3.84 4.91 3.16
CA ARG A 121 4.53 4.25 4.28
C ARG A 121 4.46 5.11 5.54
N ARG A 122 4.74 6.41 5.43
CA ARG A 122 4.69 7.36 6.56
C ARG A 122 3.29 7.51 7.15
N THR A 123 2.25 7.53 6.31
CA THR A 123 0.86 7.58 6.76
C THR A 123 0.34 6.23 7.27
N GLY A 124 1.10 5.14 7.09
CA GLY A 124 0.71 3.79 7.46
C GLY A 124 -0.30 3.14 6.51
N ASP A 125 -0.74 3.84 5.45
CA ASP A 125 -1.70 3.31 4.48
C ASP A 125 -1.12 2.12 3.71
N TYR A 126 0.17 2.16 3.35
CA TYR A 126 0.85 1.05 2.67
C TYR A 126 0.86 -0.22 3.53
N SER A 127 1.34 -0.13 4.77
CA SER A 127 1.39 -1.27 5.69
C SER A 127 0.01 -1.82 6.04
N TYR A 128 -1.01 -0.97 6.10
CA TYR A 128 -2.40 -1.43 6.27
C TYR A 128 -2.85 -2.28 5.08
N ILE A 129 -2.64 -1.81 3.85
CA ILE A 129 -2.97 -2.54 2.64
C ILE A 129 -2.19 -3.86 2.56
N GLU A 130 -0.90 -3.84 2.87
CA GLU A 130 -0.06 -5.04 2.89
C GLU A 130 -0.59 -6.09 3.87
N ASN A 131 -0.97 -5.68 5.07
CA ASN A 131 -1.59 -6.56 6.06
C ASN A 131 -2.92 -7.14 5.58
N LEU A 132 -3.77 -6.35 4.91
CA LEU A 132 -4.99 -6.87 4.29
C LEU A 132 -4.69 -7.95 3.25
N LEU A 133 -3.70 -7.70 2.37
CA LEU A 133 -3.27 -8.67 1.36
C LEU A 133 -2.70 -9.95 1.97
N HIS A 134 -1.93 -9.82 3.06
CA HIS A 134 -1.45 -10.98 3.81
C HIS A 134 -2.63 -11.82 4.37
N GLN A 135 -3.68 -11.16 4.88
CA GLN A 135 -4.86 -11.88 5.36
C GLN A 135 -5.59 -12.64 4.24
N PHE A 136 -5.63 -12.13 3.00
CA PHE A 136 -6.14 -12.90 1.86
C PHE A 136 -5.34 -14.20 1.64
N GLU A 137 -4.01 -14.14 1.75
CA GLU A 137 -3.14 -15.32 1.64
C GLU A 137 -3.42 -16.32 2.78
N VAL A 138 -3.59 -15.84 4.01
CA VAL A 138 -3.94 -16.65 5.18
C VAL A 138 -5.28 -17.37 4.98
N ILE A 139 -6.30 -16.71 4.43
CA ILE A 139 -7.59 -17.35 4.10
C ILE A 139 -7.37 -18.50 3.12
N MET A 140 -6.58 -18.30 2.06
CA MET A 140 -6.33 -19.35 1.05
C MET A 140 -5.54 -20.53 1.61
N ASP A 141 -4.56 -20.29 2.48
CA ASP A 141 -3.81 -21.35 3.16
C ASP A 141 -4.71 -22.17 4.10
N GLN A 142 -5.64 -21.52 4.82
CA GLN A 142 -6.64 -22.23 5.64
C GLN A 142 -7.60 -23.06 4.79
N VAL A 143 -8.07 -22.53 3.65
CA VAL A 143 -8.92 -23.29 2.70
C VAL A 143 -8.17 -24.51 2.13
N ASP A 144 -6.91 -24.33 1.74
CA ASP A 144 -6.06 -25.42 1.26
C ASP A 144 -5.91 -26.52 2.33
N LYS A 145 -5.52 -26.15 3.55
CA LYS A 145 -5.33 -27.07 4.67
C LYS A 145 -6.61 -27.86 5.00
N ALA A 146 -7.76 -27.19 5.02
CA ALA A 146 -9.04 -27.81 5.36
C ALA A 146 -9.49 -28.85 4.32
N MET A 147 -9.21 -28.60 3.03
CA MET A 147 -9.81 -29.40 1.95
C MET A 147 -8.84 -30.35 1.23
N ARG A 148 -7.53 -30.07 1.18
CA ARG A 148 -6.57 -30.79 0.31
C ARG A 148 -6.47 -32.29 0.56
N ASN A 149 -6.62 -32.73 1.81
CA ASN A 149 -6.52 -34.15 2.17
C ASN A 149 -7.65 -34.97 1.55
N LYS A 150 -8.83 -34.34 1.37
CA LYS A 150 -9.99 -34.96 0.74
C LYS A 150 -10.04 -34.68 -0.76
N PHE A 151 -9.60 -33.48 -1.16
CA PHE A 151 -9.66 -33.00 -2.53
C PHE A 151 -8.32 -32.38 -2.94
N PRO A 152 -7.34 -33.19 -3.40
CA PRO A 152 -6.03 -32.67 -3.80
C PRO A 152 -6.07 -31.59 -4.89
N SER A 153 -7.13 -31.55 -5.72
CA SER A 153 -7.29 -30.52 -6.75
C SER A 153 -7.41 -29.11 -6.21
N ILE A 154 -7.81 -28.94 -4.94
CA ILE A 154 -7.97 -27.65 -4.28
C ILE A 154 -6.66 -26.86 -4.32
N GLN A 155 -5.53 -27.55 -4.20
CA GLN A 155 -4.20 -26.93 -4.19
C GLN A 155 -3.93 -26.12 -5.47
N PHE A 156 -4.42 -26.56 -6.62
CA PHE A 156 -4.25 -25.80 -7.87
C PHE A 156 -5.06 -24.50 -7.86
N CYS A 157 -6.27 -24.54 -7.31
CA CYS A 157 -7.15 -23.38 -7.22
C CYS A 157 -6.63 -22.37 -6.20
N THR A 158 -6.25 -22.82 -5.00
CA THR A 158 -5.70 -21.97 -3.93
C THR A 158 -4.35 -21.38 -4.32
N MET A 159 -3.49 -22.14 -5.01
CA MET A 159 -2.22 -21.64 -5.54
C MET A 159 -2.45 -20.55 -6.59
N ASN A 160 -3.39 -20.74 -7.52
CA ASN A 160 -3.70 -19.73 -8.54
C ASN A 160 -4.19 -18.41 -7.89
N LEU A 161 -5.13 -18.49 -6.94
CA LEU A 161 -5.63 -17.32 -6.22
C LEU A 161 -4.53 -16.64 -5.39
N THR A 162 -3.65 -17.42 -4.74
CA THR A 162 -2.49 -16.89 -4.01
C THR A 162 -1.54 -16.13 -4.93
N MET A 163 -1.30 -16.64 -6.14
CA MET A 163 -0.49 -15.93 -7.14
C MET A 163 -1.14 -14.62 -7.58
N GLU A 164 -2.45 -14.59 -7.76
CA GLU A 164 -3.18 -13.35 -8.06
C GLU A 164 -3.11 -12.33 -6.92
N ILE A 165 -3.18 -12.77 -5.66
CA ILE A 165 -2.99 -11.89 -4.49
C ILE A 165 -1.56 -11.32 -4.45
N LYS A 166 -0.54 -12.12 -4.78
CA LYS A 166 0.85 -11.65 -4.91
C LYS A 166 1.02 -10.63 -6.05
N HIS A 167 0.35 -10.85 -7.18
CA HIS A 167 0.33 -9.86 -8.26
C HIS A 167 -0.39 -8.57 -7.83
N LEU A 168 -1.43 -8.66 -6.99
CA LEU A 168 -2.11 -7.50 -6.43
C LEU A 168 -1.15 -6.71 -5.53
N ARG A 169 -0.35 -7.38 -4.70
CA ARG A 169 0.74 -6.74 -3.93
C ARG A 169 1.71 -5.97 -4.83
N ALA A 170 2.17 -6.60 -5.92
CA ALA A 170 3.05 -5.93 -6.89
C ALA A 170 2.42 -4.69 -7.53
N LEU A 171 1.10 -4.68 -7.78
CA LEU A 171 0.39 -3.49 -8.27
C LEU A 171 0.31 -2.37 -7.23
N ILE A 172 0.18 -2.70 -5.94
CA ILE A 172 0.23 -1.73 -4.85
C ILE A 172 1.64 -1.15 -4.71
N ASP A 173 2.69 -1.95 -4.88
CA ASP A 173 4.08 -1.48 -4.85
C ASP A 173 4.37 -0.43 -5.92
N VAL A 174 3.70 -0.55 -7.07
CA VAL A 174 3.77 0.45 -8.15
C VAL A 174 2.64 1.48 -8.12
N VAL A 175 1.81 1.47 -7.08
CA VAL A 175 0.69 2.40 -6.85
C VAL A 175 -0.27 2.45 -8.03
N ASN A 176 -0.50 1.31 -8.69
CA ASN A 176 -1.43 1.20 -9.81
C ASN A 176 -2.82 0.76 -9.31
N ILE A 177 -3.52 1.70 -8.68
CA ILE A 177 -4.83 1.45 -8.07
C ILE A 177 -5.91 1.01 -9.10
N PRO A 178 -6.02 1.60 -10.30
CA PRO A 178 -6.98 1.12 -11.29
C PRO A 178 -6.75 -0.34 -11.70
N ALA A 179 -5.48 -0.74 -11.93
CA ALA A 179 -5.16 -2.13 -12.22
C ALA A 179 -5.39 -3.04 -11.01
N ALA A 180 -5.20 -2.53 -9.78
CA ALA A 180 -5.50 -3.27 -8.56
C ALA A 180 -7.01 -3.62 -8.47
N TYR A 181 -7.91 -2.71 -8.84
CA TYR A 181 -9.35 -3.02 -8.95
C TYR A 181 -9.65 -4.09 -10.01
N LEU A 182 -8.97 -4.04 -11.17
CA LEU A 182 -9.10 -5.07 -12.20
C LEU A 182 -8.70 -6.45 -11.69
N LEU A 183 -7.54 -6.54 -11.05
CA LEU A 183 -7.04 -7.81 -10.52
C LEU A 183 -7.89 -8.32 -9.36
N LEU A 184 -8.36 -7.43 -8.48
CA LEU A 184 -9.28 -7.78 -7.40
C LEU A 184 -10.62 -8.31 -7.94
N ARG A 185 -11.16 -7.73 -9.02
CA ARG A 185 -12.31 -8.30 -9.73
C ARG A 185 -12.01 -9.73 -10.19
N ASN A 186 -10.86 -9.96 -10.84
CA ASN A 186 -10.49 -11.29 -11.33
C ASN A 186 -10.37 -12.30 -10.18
N ILE A 187 -9.78 -11.92 -9.05
CA ILE A 187 -9.70 -12.75 -7.83
C ILE A 187 -11.10 -13.14 -7.36
N LEU A 188 -12.04 -12.18 -7.30
CA LEU A 188 -13.43 -12.47 -6.94
C LEU A 188 -14.11 -13.42 -7.93
N GLU A 189 -13.94 -13.19 -9.24
CA GLU A 189 -14.51 -14.05 -10.29
C GLU A 189 -13.98 -15.48 -10.20
N ASN A 190 -12.66 -15.63 -10.04
CA ASN A 190 -12.01 -16.92 -9.94
C ASN A 190 -12.39 -17.66 -8.66
N PHE A 191 -12.57 -16.95 -7.56
CA PHE A 191 -13.03 -17.56 -6.31
C PHE A 191 -14.50 -18.02 -6.39
N ILE A 192 -15.38 -17.23 -7.02
CA ILE A 192 -16.76 -17.62 -7.30
C ILE A 192 -16.80 -18.88 -8.20
N LYS A 193 -16.02 -18.90 -9.29
CA LYS A 193 -15.90 -20.07 -10.17
C LYS A 193 -15.42 -21.29 -9.41
N PHE A 194 -14.36 -21.14 -8.62
CA PHE A 194 -13.82 -22.21 -7.78
C PHE A 194 -14.91 -22.81 -6.87
N PHE A 195 -15.65 -21.97 -6.15
CA PHE A 195 -16.75 -22.40 -5.29
C PHE A 195 -17.79 -23.20 -6.08
N ILE A 196 -18.23 -22.67 -7.23
CA ILE A 196 -19.29 -23.29 -8.03
C ILE A 196 -18.84 -24.60 -8.66
N TYR A 197 -17.60 -24.66 -9.15
CA TYR A 197 -17.03 -25.86 -9.76
C TYR A 197 -16.86 -26.97 -8.72
N PHE A 198 -16.46 -26.61 -7.50
CA PHE A 198 -16.47 -27.53 -6.37
C PHE A 198 -17.88 -28.08 -6.10
N ASP A 199 -18.91 -27.23 -6.13
CA ASP A 199 -20.29 -27.65 -5.89
C ASP A 199 -20.90 -28.50 -7.01
N VAL A 200 -20.59 -28.19 -8.27
CA VAL A 200 -20.92 -29.06 -9.42
C VAL A 200 -20.24 -30.42 -9.26
N GLY A 201 -18.96 -30.44 -8.86
CA GLY A 201 -18.23 -31.67 -8.53
C GLY A 201 -18.95 -32.53 -7.50
N LYS A 202 -19.36 -31.94 -6.37
CA LYS A 202 -20.11 -32.66 -5.32
C LYS A 202 -21.43 -33.23 -5.83
N SER A 203 -22.07 -32.57 -6.80
CA SER A 203 -23.33 -33.02 -7.40
C SER A 203 -23.17 -34.23 -8.35
N ILE A 204 -21.96 -34.47 -8.85
CA ILE A 204 -21.64 -35.63 -9.69
C ILE A 204 -21.28 -36.81 -8.80
N ASP A 205 -20.28 -36.63 -7.93
CA ASP A 205 -19.85 -37.60 -6.93
C ASP A 205 -19.19 -36.83 -5.77
N PRO A 206 -19.68 -36.94 -4.52
CA PRO A 206 -19.15 -36.16 -3.40
C PRO A 206 -17.69 -36.42 -3.02
N ASN A 207 -17.10 -37.55 -3.42
CA ASN A 207 -15.75 -37.97 -3.03
C ASN A 207 -14.74 -37.74 -4.16
N VAL A 208 -15.14 -37.93 -5.42
CA VAL A 208 -14.23 -37.87 -6.58
C VAL A 208 -14.56 -36.71 -7.51
N GLY A 209 -15.84 -36.34 -7.61
CA GLY A 209 -16.34 -35.33 -8.53
C GLY A 209 -15.65 -33.97 -8.40
N PRO A 210 -15.44 -33.41 -7.19
CA PRO A 210 -14.70 -32.16 -7.02
C PRO A 210 -13.29 -32.19 -7.60
N ASN A 211 -12.55 -33.29 -7.46
CA ASN A 211 -11.21 -33.41 -8.02
C ASN A 211 -11.22 -33.33 -9.55
N ILE A 212 -12.13 -34.09 -10.16
CA ILE A 212 -12.28 -34.13 -11.62
C ILE A 212 -12.70 -32.76 -12.14
N VAL A 213 -13.77 -32.17 -11.60
CA VAL A 213 -14.34 -30.92 -12.10
C VAL A 213 -13.37 -29.75 -11.91
N LEU A 214 -12.77 -29.59 -10.72
CA LEU A 214 -11.87 -28.47 -10.45
C LEU A 214 -10.64 -28.50 -11.35
N CYS A 215 -9.91 -29.61 -11.39
CA CYS A 215 -8.74 -29.74 -12.25
C CYS A 215 -9.12 -29.56 -13.71
N SER A 216 -10.09 -30.31 -14.21
CA SER A 216 -10.42 -30.29 -15.65
C SER A 216 -10.95 -28.93 -16.10
N MET A 217 -11.79 -28.25 -15.32
CA MET A 217 -12.28 -26.90 -15.67
C MET A 217 -11.19 -25.84 -15.63
N LEU A 218 -10.27 -25.91 -14.66
CA LEU A 218 -9.13 -24.97 -14.57
C LEU A 218 -8.27 -25.04 -15.84
N PHE A 219 -7.85 -26.24 -16.24
CA PHE A 219 -7.05 -26.43 -17.44
C PHE A 219 -7.85 -26.18 -18.73
N TYR A 220 -9.11 -26.61 -18.79
CA TYR A 220 -9.99 -26.33 -19.93
C TYR A 220 -10.15 -24.83 -20.17
N GLU A 221 -10.38 -24.04 -19.12
CA GLU A 221 -10.46 -22.59 -19.23
C GLU A 221 -9.14 -21.98 -19.69
N TYR A 222 -8.01 -22.43 -19.14
CA TYR A 222 -6.69 -21.93 -19.53
C TYR A 222 -6.41 -22.14 -21.03
N GLU A 223 -6.53 -23.39 -21.50
CA GLU A 223 -6.20 -23.77 -22.88
C GLU A 223 -7.14 -23.18 -23.93
N THR A 224 -8.43 -23.00 -23.59
CA THR A 224 -9.41 -22.41 -24.50
C THR A 224 -9.21 -20.91 -24.68
N THR A 225 -8.39 -20.24 -23.86
CA THR A 225 -8.10 -18.79 -24.01
C THR A 225 -7.12 -18.52 -25.14
N GLY A 226 -6.26 -19.47 -25.49
CA GLY A 226 -5.21 -19.31 -26.51
C GLY A 226 -5.61 -19.77 -27.93
N ARG A 227 -6.88 -20.16 -28.16
CA ARG A 227 -7.33 -20.78 -29.42
C ARG A 227 -8.46 -19.97 -30.08
N PRO A 228 -8.17 -19.19 -31.14
CA PRO A 228 -9.16 -18.33 -31.80
C PRO A 228 -10.33 -19.08 -32.45
N ASP A 229 -10.10 -20.35 -32.79
CA ASP A 229 -11.04 -21.27 -33.43
C ASP A 229 -12.09 -21.86 -32.47
N MET A 230 -11.88 -21.73 -31.15
CA MET A 230 -12.81 -22.24 -30.13
C MET A 230 -13.58 -21.09 -29.46
N ARG A 231 -14.83 -20.86 -29.89
CA ARG A 231 -15.73 -19.96 -29.16
C ARG A 231 -16.12 -20.60 -27.81
N LYS A 232 -15.61 -20.05 -26.70
CA LYS A 232 -16.05 -20.44 -25.35
C LYS A 232 -17.55 -20.19 -25.22
N VAL A 233 -18.35 -21.25 -25.03
CA VAL A 233 -19.76 -21.12 -24.69
C VAL A 233 -19.85 -20.63 -23.25
N ARG A 234 -20.03 -19.32 -23.05
CA ARG A 234 -20.19 -18.74 -21.71
C ARG A 234 -21.64 -18.77 -21.28
N ARG A 235 -21.90 -19.22 -20.05
CA ARG A 235 -23.21 -19.13 -19.41
C ARG A 235 -23.18 -18.04 -18.35
N TYR A 236 -24.16 -17.13 -18.43
CA TYR A 236 -24.32 -15.98 -17.52
C TYR A 236 -25.53 -16.13 -16.60
N SER A 237 -25.86 -17.38 -16.26
CA SER A 237 -26.81 -17.75 -15.21
C SER A 237 -26.19 -18.92 -14.46
N LEU A 238 -26.19 -18.82 -13.13
CA LEU A 238 -25.66 -19.84 -12.24
C LEU A 238 -26.47 -21.13 -12.35
N LYS A 239 -27.80 -21.03 -12.30
CA LYS A 239 -28.70 -22.19 -12.39
C LYS A 239 -28.50 -22.92 -13.72
N GLY A 240 -28.57 -22.19 -14.83
CA GLY A 240 -28.41 -22.77 -16.16
C GLY A 240 -27.01 -23.38 -16.38
N PHE A 241 -25.97 -22.76 -15.82
CA PHE A 241 -24.63 -23.32 -15.83
C PHE A 241 -24.55 -24.65 -15.05
N LYS A 242 -25.03 -24.69 -13.80
CA LYS A 242 -24.94 -25.89 -12.94
C LYS A 242 -25.68 -27.08 -13.56
N GLU A 243 -26.88 -26.87 -14.09
CA GLU A 243 -27.68 -27.91 -14.74
C GLU A 243 -26.96 -28.49 -15.97
N GLU A 244 -26.47 -27.61 -16.86
CA GLU A 244 -25.78 -28.05 -18.08
C GLU A 244 -24.43 -28.72 -17.78
N ALA A 245 -23.63 -28.12 -16.88
CA ALA A 245 -22.32 -28.63 -16.51
C ALA A 245 -22.44 -30.01 -15.86
N THR A 246 -23.34 -30.17 -14.87
CA THR A 246 -23.58 -31.46 -14.20
C THR A 246 -23.99 -32.54 -15.19
N LYS A 247 -24.95 -32.24 -16.08
CA LYS A 247 -25.42 -33.18 -17.11
C LYS A 247 -24.28 -33.60 -18.05
N LYS A 248 -23.45 -32.64 -18.50
CA LYS A 248 -22.33 -32.91 -19.40
C LYS A 248 -21.23 -33.71 -18.71
N PHE A 249 -20.89 -33.39 -17.47
CA PHE A 249 -19.90 -34.13 -16.69
C PHE A 249 -20.35 -35.56 -16.41
N LEU A 250 -21.60 -35.78 -15.99
CA LEU A 250 -22.15 -37.13 -15.81
C LEU A 250 -22.03 -37.97 -17.09
N LYS A 251 -22.32 -37.36 -18.25
CA LYS A 251 -22.13 -38.03 -19.54
C LYS A 251 -20.66 -38.36 -19.82
N ILE A 252 -19.74 -37.43 -19.58
CA ILE A 252 -18.29 -37.66 -19.76
C ILE A 252 -17.81 -38.79 -18.87
N VAL A 253 -18.15 -38.76 -17.58
CA VAL A 253 -17.75 -39.78 -16.60
C VAL A 253 -18.32 -41.15 -16.99
N SER A 254 -19.57 -41.22 -17.47
CA SER A 254 -20.19 -42.48 -17.92
C SER A 254 -19.58 -43.07 -19.18
N GLU A 255 -18.93 -42.26 -20.02
CA GLU A 255 -18.27 -42.71 -21.25
C GLU A 255 -16.86 -43.27 -21.01
N ILE A 256 -16.36 -43.19 -19.77
CA ILE A 256 -15.00 -43.57 -19.42
C ILE A 256 -15.02 -44.92 -18.70
N PRO A 257 -14.27 -45.93 -19.19
CA PRO A 257 -14.19 -47.25 -18.55
C PRO A 257 -13.71 -47.17 -17.09
N HIS A 258 -14.41 -47.86 -16.18
CA HIS A 258 -14.14 -47.84 -14.73
C HIS A 258 -12.75 -48.36 -14.33
N ASP A 259 -12.07 -49.07 -15.22
CA ASP A 259 -10.75 -49.68 -15.05
C ASP A 259 -9.60 -48.77 -15.49
N LYS A 260 -9.88 -47.62 -16.13
CA LYS A 260 -8.86 -46.63 -16.51
C LYS A 260 -8.72 -45.54 -15.47
N LEU A 261 -7.48 -45.35 -14.99
CA LEU A 261 -7.07 -44.11 -14.33
C LEU A 261 -7.27 -42.96 -15.31
N LEU A 262 -8.18 -42.04 -14.97
CA LEU A 262 -8.47 -40.85 -15.76
C LEU A 262 -7.20 -40.03 -16.00
N VAL A 263 -6.76 -39.96 -17.26
CA VAL A 263 -5.68 -39.06 -17.67
C VAL A 263 -6.32 -37.71 -18.01
N LEU A 264 -6.00 -36.66 -17.24
CA LEU A 264 -6.56 -35.31 -17.34
C LEU A 264 -6.71 -34.78 -18.80
N PRO A 265 -5.72 -34.95 -19.70
CA PRO A 265 -5.87 -34.64 -21.13
C PRO A 265 -7.09 -35.25 -21.83
N GLU A 266 -7.48 -36.49 -21.50
CA GLU A 266 -8.64 -37.16 -22.10
C GLU A 266 -9.94 -36.49 -21.67
N ILE A 267 -10.06 -36.15 -20.37
CA ILE A 267 -11.21 -35.40 -19.86
C ILE A 267 -11.31 -34.05 -20.57
N ILE A 268 -10.20 -33.32 -20.68
CA ILE A 268 -10.19 -32.00 -21.33
C ILE A 268 -10.62 -32.12 -22.81
N ASN A 269 -10.14 -33.13 -23.53
CA ASN A 269 -10.59 -33.37 -24.91
C ASN A 269 -12.09 -33.66 -24.98
N LYS A 270 -12.64 -34.44 -24.04
CA LYS A 270 -14.09 -34.68 -23.93
C LYS A 270 -14.87 -33.42 -23.58
N LEU A 271 -14.34 -32.54 -22.74
CA LEU A 271 -14.94 -31.22 -22.46
C LEU A 271 -15.01 -30.37 -23.72
N ARG A 272 -13.96 -30.39 -24.56
CA ARG A 272 -13.95 -29.69 -25.86
C ARG A 272 -14.96 -30.30 -26.83
N GLU A 273 -14.95 -31.62 -27.02
CA GLU A 273 -15.90 -32.34 -27.89
C GLU A 273 -17.35 -32.02 -27.54
N LYS A 274 -17.68 -31.98 -26.25
CA LYS A 274 -19.04 -31.68 -25.77
C LYS A 274 -19.32 -30.19 -25.59
N GLN A 275 -18.40 -29.31 -25.98
CA GLN A 275 -18.49 -27.86 -25.82
C GLN A 275 -18.93 -27.49 -24.39
N MET A 276 -18.18 -27.93 -23.38
CA MET A 276 -18.48 -27.65 -21.98
C MET A 276 -18.63 -26.14 -21.77
N PRO A 277 -19.76 -25.64 -21.24
CA PRO A 277 -19.87 -24.22 -20.96
C PRO A 277 -18.86 -23.80 -19.89
N THR A 278 -18.42 -22.56 -19.95
CA THR A 278 -17.70 -21.92 -18.85
C THR A 278 -18.62 -20.91 -18.16
N LEU A 279 -18.41 -20.72 -16.86
CA LEU A 279 -19.19 -19.73 -16.12
C LEU A 279 -18.69 -18.32 -16.45
N GLY A 280 -19.56 -17.51 -17.03
CA GLY A 280 -19.32 -16.08 -17.17
C GLY A 280 -19.80 -15.35 -15.92
N VAL A 281 -18.88 -14.77 -15.15
CA VAL A 281 -19.24 -13.99 -13.96
C VAL A 281 -19.60 -12.57 -14.40
N LYS A 282 -20.83 -12.16 -14.09
CA LYS A 282 -21.34 -10.79 -14.24
C LYS A 282 -22.13 -10.45 -12.98
N THR A 283 -22.50 -9.18 -12.78
CA THR A 283 -23.24 -8.71 -11.59
C THR A 283 -24.46 -9.57 -11.25
N GLU A 284 -25.21 -10.02 -12.27
CA GLU A 284 -26.34 -10.94 -12.10
C GLU A 284 -25.94 -12.32 -11.55
N VAL A 285 -24.86 -12.90 -12.06
CA VAL A 285 -24.36 -14.20 -11.57
C VAL A 285 -23.83 -14.08 -10.15
N VAL A 286 -23.22 -12.93 -9.79
CA VAL A 286 -22.82 -12.64 -8.41
C VAL A 286 -24.04 -12.56 -7.49
N ARG A 287 -25.14 -11.95 -7.94
CA ARG A 287 -26.41 -11.95 -7.20
C ARG A 287 -26.96 -13.37 -7.02
N GLU A 288 -27.10 -14.12 -8.11
CA GLU A 288 -27.58 -15.52 -8.07
C GLU A 288 -26.70 -16.37 -7.14
N PHE A 289 -25.39 -16.15 -7.14
CA PHE A 289 -24.44 -16.81 -6.23
C PHE A 289 -24.73 -16.47 -4.77
N CYS A 290 -24.88 -15.18 -4.43
CA CYS A 290 -25.16 -14.78 -3.06
C CYS A 290 -26.49 -15.36 -2.55
N GLU A 291 -27.53 -15.34 -3.38
CA GLU A 291 -28.84 -15.92 -3.05
C GLU A 291 -28.76 -17.44 -2.86
N THR A 292 -28.10 -18.15 -3.80
CA THR A 292 -27.99 -19.62 -3.78
C THR A 292 -27.25 -20.13 -2.55
N TYR A 293 -26.18 -19.44 -2.14
CA TYR A 293 -25.34 -19.86 -1.01
C TYR A 293 -25.65 -19.15 0.29
N LYS A 294 -26.75 -18.37 0.36
CA LYS A 294 -27.21 -17.62 1.54
C LYS A 294 -26.14 -16.66 2.08
N LEU A 295 -25.48 -15.95 1.17
CA LEU A 295 -24.47 -14.94 1.44
C LEU A 295 -25.07 -13.52 1.33
N SER A 296 -26.32 -13.35 1.73
CA SER A 296 -27.03 -12.05 1.61
C SER A 296 -26.50 -10.97 2.55
N GLU A 297 -25.73 -11.36 3.56
CA GLU A 297 -25.10 -10.45 4.51
C GLU A 297 -23.88 -9.72 3.94
N ILE A 298 -23.28 -10.23 2.86
CA ILE A 298 -22.12 -9.60 2.21
C ILE A 298 -22.55 -8.76 1.01
N LYS A 299 -21.95 -7.58 0.86
CA LYS A 299 -22.18 -6.64 -0.25
C LYS A 299 -21.39 -6.99 -1.51
N LEU A 300 -21.25 -8.28 -1.81
CA LEU A 300 -20.36 -8.79 -2.86
C LEU A 300 -20.75 -8.26 -4.25
N LYS A 301 -22.06 -8.11 -4.51
CA LYS A 301 -22.58 -7.55 -5.76
C LYS A 301 -22.11 -6.11 -5.95
N GLU A 302 -22.22 -5.30 -4.90
CA GLU A 302 -21.84 -3.89 -4.91
C GLU A 302 -20.31 -3.75 -5.06
N LEU A 303 -19.53 -4.56 -4.34
CA LEU A 303 -18.07 -4.62 -4.49
C LEU A 303 -17.66 -4.99 -5.93
N TYR A 304 -18.28 -6.03 -6.51
CA TYR A 304 -18.03 -6.43 -7.90
C TYR A 304 -18.39 -5.32 -8.91
N SER A 305 -19.52 -4.64 -8.67
CA SER A 305 -19.99 -3.53 -9.50
C SER A 305 -19.06 -2.32 -9.43
N ALA A 306 -18.50 -2.03 -8.26
CA ALA A 306 -17.50 -0.97 -8.08
C ALA A 306 -16.23 -1.25 -8.89
N CYS A 307 -15.67 -2.47 -8.81
CA CYS A 307 -14.51 -2.82 -9.63
C CYS A 307 -14.82 -2.66 -11.12
N SER A 308 -15.98 -3.14 -11.57
CA SER A 308 -16.42 -3.03 -12.96
C SER A 308 -16.59 -1.58 -13.41
N SER A 309 -17.13 -0.71 -12.55
CA SER A 309 -17.30 0.72 -12.83
C SER A 309 -15.97 1.42 -13.05
N ILE A 310 -14.95 1.12 -12.24
CA ILE A 310 -13.60 1.69 -12.42
C ILE A 310 -12.99 1.21 -13.73
N ILE A 311 -13.00 -0.10 -13.98
CA ILE A 311 -12.35 -0.70 -15.17
C ILE A 311 -12.92 -0.12 -16.46
N HIS A 312 -14.23 0.14 -16.51
CA HIS A 312 -14.90 0.57 -17.74
C HIS A 312 -15.04 2.09 -17.88
N ASN A 313 -15.07 2.84 -16.78
CA ASN A 313 -15.43 4.26 -16.82
C ASN A 313 -14.33 5.20 -16.32
N GLN A 314 -13.27 4.69 -15.69
CA GLN A 314 -12.25 5.56 -15.10
C GLN A 314 -10.97 5.59 -15.96
N PRO A 315 -10.65 6.73 -16.60
CA PRO A 315 -9.32 6.92 -17.15
C PRO A 315 -8.29 7.01 -16.01
N PRO A 316 -7.04 6.56 -16.23
CA PRO A 316 -5.98 6.71 -15.24
C PRO A 316 -5.86 8.17 -14.77
N LEU A 317 -5.75 8.38 -13.46
CA LEU A 317 -5.52 9.71 -12.91
C LEU A 317 -4.13 10.19 -13.30
N PRO A 318 -3.94 11.44 -13.76
CA PRO A 318 -2.65 11.92 -14.21
C PRO A 318 -1.67 12.25 -13.07
N PHE A 319 -2.02 11.89 -11.83
CA PHE A 319 -1.25 12.05 -10.61
C PHE A 319 -1.69 11.00 -9.58
N PHE A 320 -0.87 10.81 -8.55
CA PHE A 320 -1.21 9.96 -7.42
C PHE A 320 -2.08 10.70 -6.39
N SER A 321 -3.18 10.08 -5.97
CA SER A 321 -4.14 10.68 -5.04
C SER A 321 -4.17 9.92 -3.71
N PRO A 322 -3.84 10.57 -2.57
CA PRO A 322 -3.99 9.93 -1.25
C PRO A 322 -5.44 9.49 -0.97
N LEU A 323 -6.42 10.24 -1.46
CA LEU A 323 -7.83 9.90 -1.30
C LEU A 323 -8.19 8.60 -2.04
N GLU A 324 -7.66 8.40 -3.25
CA GLU A 324 -7.89 7.18 -4.03
C GLU A 324 -7.36 5.95 -3.28
N VAL A 325 -6.14 6.03 -2.75
CA VAL A 325 -5.52 4.94 -1.97
C VAL A 325 -6.29 4.67 -0.68
N LYS A 326 -6.71 5.71 0.04
CA LYS A 326 -7.50 5.54 1.28
C LYS A 326 -8.86 4.90 1.01
N VAL A 327 -9.54 5.28 -0.07
CA VAL A 327 -10.78 4.62 -0.48
C VAL A 327 -10.50 3.16 -0.85
N PHE A 328 -9.47 2.90 -1.65
CA PHE A 328 -9.10 1.53 -2.03
C PHE A 328 -8.75 0.67 -0.81
N LYS A 329 -8.03 1.21 0.17
CA LYS A 329 -7.72 0.53 1.45
C LYS A 329 -9.00 0.08 2.16
N ASN A 330 -9.94 0.99 2.37
CA ASN A 330 -11.23 0.69 3.01
C ASN A 330 -12.07 -0.28 2.17
N PHE A 331 -12.04 -0.15 0.84
CA PHE A 331 -12.70 -1.07 -0.10
C PHE A 331 -12.12 -2.49 -0.01
N LEU A 332 -10.78 -2.62 0.00
CA LEU A 332 -10.06 -3.89 0.07
C LEU A 332 -10.39 -4.63 1.37
N GLU A 333 -10.55 -3.92 2.48
CA GLU A 333 -11.00 -4.49 3.76
C GLU A 333 -12.39 -5.13 3.65
N LYS A 334 -13.34 -4.46 3.00
CA LYS A 334 -14.68 -5.03 2.75
C LYS A 334 -14.64 -6.23 1.81
N CYS A 335 -13.77 -6.19 0.80
CA CYS A 335 -13.49 -7.34 -0.05
C CYS A 335 -12.94 -8.51 0.76
N LEU A 336 -11.99 -8.28 1.66
CA LEU A 336 -11.41 -9.30 2.53
C LEU A 336 -12.47 -9.96 3.40
N GLN A 337 -13.36 -9.18 4.03
CA GLN A 337 -14.45 -9.74 4.84
C GLN A 337 -15.42 -10.57 4.00
N SER A 338 -15.78 -10.09 2.80
CA SER A 338 -16.64 -10.85 1.87
C SER A 338 -15.96 -12.16 1.42
N PHE A 339 -14.65 -12.10 1.17
CA PHE A 339 -13.83 -13.23 0.77
C PHE A 339 -13.72 -14.28 1.87
N ARG A 340 -13.52 -13.84 3.12
CA ARG A 340 -13.54 -14.69 4.30
C ARG A 340 -14.87 -15.41 4.45
N ILE A 341 -16.00 -14.71 4.42
CA ILE A 341 -17.32 -15.33 4.61
C ILE A 341 -17.61 -16.36 3.51
N MET A 342 -17.24 -16.05 2.25
CA MET A 342 -17.30 -17.03 1.17
C MET A 342 -16.40 -18.25 1.44
N ALA A 343 -15.18 -18.06 1.92
CA ALA A 343 -14.27 -19.15 2.25
C ALA A 343 -14.79 -20.01 3.42
N GLU A 344 -15.27 -19.40 4.50
CA GLU A 344 -15.92 -20.08 5.62
C GLU A 344 -17.12 -20.92 5.15
N LYS A 345 -17.91 -20.38 4.23
CA LYS A 345 -19.04 -21.10 3.62
C LYS A 345 -18.59 -22.28 2.76
N LEU A 346 -17.46 -22.17 2.07
CA LEU A 346 -16.90 -23.23 1.22
C LEU A 346 -16.41 -24.42 2.05
N ILE A 347 -15.66 -24.15 3.11
CA ILE A 347 -15.06 -25.18 3.98
C ILE A 347 -16.00 -25.64 5.11
N ASN A 348 -17.05 -24.87 5.38
CA ASN A 348 -17.97 -25.06 6.50
C ASN A 348 -17.27 -25.03 7.88
N GLU A 349 -16.26 -24.18 7.99
CA GLU A 349 -15.46 -23.94 9.19
C GLU A 349 -15.21 -22.43 9.32
N LYS A 350 -14.98 -21.96 10.55
CA LYS A 350 -14.67 -20.55 10.81
C LYS A 350 -13.20 -20.29 10.52
N ILE A 351 -12.90 -19.17 9.88
CA ILE A 351 -11.53 -18.73 9.59
C ILE A 351 -11.14 -17.70 10.63
N GLU A 352 -9.98 -17.91 11.25
CA GLU A 352 -9.43 -16.95 12.22
C GLU A 352 -8.43 -16.03 11.53
N LEU A 353 -8.63 -14.73 11.70
CA LEU A 353 -7.74 -13.69 11.20
C LEU A 353 -7.19 -12.89 12.38
N GLU A 354 -5.92 -12.54 12.30
CA GLU A 354 -5.30 -11.66 13.28
C GLU A 354 -5.90 -10.25 13.17
N LYS A 355 -5.95 -9.55 14.30
CA LYS A 355 -6.30 -8.11 14.26
C LYS A 355 -5.17 -7.37 13.54
N ILE A 356 -5.53 -6.55 12.57
CA ILE A 356 -4.58 -5.67 11.89
C ILE A 356 -4.10 -4.63 12.89
N ASN A 357 -2.91 -4.84 13.43
CA ASN A 357 -2.21 -3.85 14.24
C ASN A 357 -1.23 -3.12 13.33
N VAL A 358 -1.64 -2.01 12.75
CA VAL A 358 -0.69 -1.15 12.02
C VAL A 358 0.11 -0.36 13.04
N ALA A 359 1.33 -0.82 13.30
CA ALA A 359 2.36 0.09 13.77
C ALA A 359 2.67 1.02 12.60
N SER A 360 2.20 2.27 12.67
CA SER A 360 2.66 3.30 11.72
C SER A 360 4.19 3.37 11.77
N LEU A 361 4.88 3.65 10.66
CA LEU A 361 6.34 3.91 10.64
C LEU A 361 6.73 4.91 11.75
N GLN A 362 5.86 5.90 11.98
CA GLN A 362 5.98 6.86 13.08
C GLN A 362 6.14 6.22 14.47
N ARG A 363 5.63 5.01 14.76
CA ARG A 363 5.79 4.36 16.06
C ARG A 363 7.19 3.79 16.24
N GLU A 364 7.73 3.15 15.19
CA GLU A 364 9.10 2.63 15.22
C GLU A 364 10.12 3.75 15.25
N ASP A 365 9.93 4.80 14.43
CA ASP A 365 10.77 5.98 14.46
C ASP A 365 10.65 6.72 15.81
N LYS A 366 9.46 6.73 16.45
CA LYS A 366 9.27 7.25 17.82
C LYS A 366 10.07 6.49 18.85
N GLU A 367 10.03 5.16 18.79
CA GLU A 367 10.80 4.32 19.69
C GLU A 367 12.31 4.56 19.50
N CYS A 368 12.80 4.53 18.27
CA CYS A 368 14.22 4.73 17.95
C CYS A 368 14.71 6.11 18.36
N LEU A 369 13.95 7.18 18.04
CA LEU A 369 14.28 8.55 18.44
C LEU A 369 14.23 8.71 19.96
N HIS A 370 13.26 8.08 20.63
CA HIS A 370 13.17 8.13 22.09
C HIS A 370 14.39 7.48 22.74
N VAL A 371 14.82 6.30 22.26
CA VAL A 371 16.04 5.63 22.74
C VAL A 371 17.27 6.48 22.46
N ALA A 372 17.42 7.03 21.25
CA ALA A 372 18.53 7.91 20.89
C ALA A 372 18.60 9.14 21.81
N HIS A 373 17.45 9.77 22.11
CA HIS A 373 17.39 10.91 23.01
C HIS A 373 17.70 10.54 24.47
N LEU A 374 17.25 9.37 24.94
CA LEU A 374 17.61 8.87 26.27
C LEU A 374 19.12 8.64 26.41
N LEU A 375 19.74 8.08 25.37
CA LEU A 375 21.19 7.89 25.32
C LEU A 375 21.92 9.24 25.33
N GLU A 376 21.46 10.19 24.52
CA GLU A 376 22.01 11.54 24.44
C GLU A 376 21.92 12.27 25.79
N ILE A 377 20.76 12.29 26.45
CA ILE A 377 20.61 12.96 27.76
C ILE A 377 21.46 12.30 28.85
N LYS A 378 21.41 10.96 28.95
CA LYS A 378 22.02 10.25 30.08
C LYS A 378 23.51 10.05 29.94
N TYR A 379 24.00 9.88 28.71
CA TYR A 379 25.37 9.46 28.43
C TYR A 379 26.08 10.39 27.45
N ARG A 380 25.66 11.66 27.31
CA ARG A 380 26.16 12.61 26.30
C ARG A 380 27.67 12.60 26.12
N ALA A 381 28.42 12.75 27.21
CA ALA A 381 29.88 12.81 27.18
C ALA A 381 30.49 11.50 26.67
N GLU A 382 30.03 10.36 27.17
CA GLU A 382 30.51 9.04 26.73
C GLU A 382 30.16 8.80 25.26
N ILE A 383 28.95 9.14 24.82
CA ILE A 383 28.52 9.00 23.44
C ILE A 383 29.36 9.88 22.51
N LYS A 384 29.65 11.13 22.90
CA LYS A 384 30.54 12.00 22.13
C LYS A 384 31.93 11.40 22.01
N GLU A 385 32.51 10.88 23.08
CA GLU A 385 33.83 10.24 23.02
C GLU A 385 33.80 8.96 22.15
N ILE A 386 32.75 8.14 22.25
CA ILE A 386 32.54 6.98 21.37
C ILE A 386 32.50 7.40 19.89
N ILE A 387 31.82 8.51 19.56
CA ILE A 387 31.77 9.06 18.21
C ILE A 387 33.14 9.60 17.79
N LYS A 388 33.85 10.35 18.65
CA LYS A 388 35.22 10.84 18.38
C LYS A 388 36.17 9.71 18.08
N GLU A 389 36.13 8.64 18.88
CA GLU A 389 36.92 7.43 18.64
C GLU A 389 36.58 6.78 17.31
N ALA A 390 35.29 6.72 16.93
CA ALA A 390 34.88 6.17 15.64
C ALA A 390 35.35 7.05 14.47
N LEU A 391 35.36 8.38 14.64
CA LEU A 391 35.86 9.34 13.65
C LEU A 391 37.39 9.35 13.57
N ALA A 392 38.09 9.06 14.67
CA ALA A 392 39.54 9.04 14.77
C ALA A 392 40.15 7.65 14.53
N ALA A 393 39.32 6.59 14.44
CA ALA A 393 39.78 5.24 14.18
C ALA A 393 40.51 5.21 12.83
N PRO A 394 41.82 4.91 12.82
CA PRO A 394 42.52 4.65 11.57
C PRO A 394 41.92 3.41 10.92
N GLU A 395 41.93 3.39 9.58
CA GLU A 395 41.59 2.26 8.70
C GLU A 395 41.65 0.92 9.45
N VAL A 396 40.49 0.37 9.81
CA VAL A 396 40.45 -0.95 10.44
C VAL A 396 40.99 -1.95 9.42
N GLU A 397 42.14 -2.55 9.73
CA GLU A 397 42.78 -3.59 8.91
C GLU A 397 41.74 -4.67 8.56
N GLY A 398 41.32 -4.70 7.29
CA GLY A 398 40.25 -5.56 6.78
C GLY A 398 39.23 -4.84 5.88
N LEU A 399 39.15 -3.51 5.95
CA LEU A 399 38.22 -2.67 5.16
C LEU A 399 38.99 -1.60 4.35
N ASN A 400 39.93 -2.01 3.51
CA ASN A 400 40.84 -1.18 2.68
C ASN A 400 40.16 -0.27 1.61
N TRP A 401 38.89 0.10 1.78
CA TRP A 401 38.07 0.79 0.78
C TRP A 401 37.15 1.85 1.39
N ILE A 402 36.97 1.87 2.72
CA ILE A 402 35.97 2.73 3.37
C ILE A 402 36.56 4.12 3.65
N TRP A 403 36.14 5.11 2.87
CA TRP A 403 36.47 6.52 3.12
C TRP A 403 35.36 7.16 3.95
N VAL A 404 35.48 7.10 5.29
CA VAL A 404 34.61 7.90 6.16
C VAL A 404 34.92 9.38 5.89
N LYS A 405 33.97 10.11 5.29
CA LYS A 405 34.06 11.56 5.03
C LYS A 405 33.10 12.29 5.97
N PRO A 406 33.44 12.42 7.26
CA PRO A 406 32.51 12.88 8.27
C PRO A 406 32.09 14.34 8.06
N LEU A 407 32.91 15.15 7.39
CA LEU A 407 32.57 16.54 7.07
C LEU A 407 31.38 16.65 6.11
N THR A 408 31.24 15.75 5.14
CA THR A 408 30.11 15.76 4.19
C THR A 408 28.80 15.43 4.91
N LEU A 409 28.80 14.36 5.72
CA LEU A 409 27.65 13.95 6.54
C LEU A 409 27.28 15.00 7.59
N THR A 410 28.29 15.56 8.26
CA THR A 410 28.11 16.63 9.26
C THR A 410 27.52 17.89 8.63
N SER A 411 28.03 18.30 7.46
CA SER A 411 27.49 19.44 6.72
C SER A 411 26.03 19.21 6.32
N LEU A 412 25.68 18.00 5.89
CA LEU A 412 24.29 17.63 5.61
C LEU A 412 23.41 17.77 6.86
N PHE A 413 23.86 17.26 8.01
CA PHE A 413 23.13 17.35 9.27
C PHE A 413 22.98 18.80 9.76
N HIS A 414 24.00 19.64 9.58
CA HIS A 414 23.88 21.08 9.82
C HIS A 414 22.90 21.78 8.87
N LEU A 415 22.84 21.38 7.59
CA LEU A 415 21.90 21.97 6.63
C LEU A 415 20.45 21.61 6.96
N VAL A 416 20.21 20.38 7.41
CA VAL A 416 18.88 19.94 7.84
C VAL A 416 18.53 20.54 9.21
N SER A 417 19.52 20.70 10.10
CA SER A 417 19.43 21.20 11.48
C SER A 417 18.08 20.89 12.16
N PRO A 418 17.68 19.62 12.25
CA PRO A 418 16.39 19.32 12.82
C PRO A 418 16.53 19.46 14.34
N SER A 419 16.03 20.57 14.90
CA SER A 419 15.91 20.71 16.35
C SER A 419 15.27 19.46 16.95
N PHE A 420 15.59 19.08 18.18
CA PHE A 420 14.96 17.89 18.79
C PHE A 420 13.42 17.96 18.77
N LYS A 421 12.85 19.18 18.82
CA LYS A 421 11.42 19.41 18.60
C LYS A 421 10.95 18.99 17.20
N HIS A 422 11.69 19.36 16.16
CA HIS A 422 11.44 18.96 14.77
C HIS A 422 11.57 17.43 14.58
N LEU A 423 12.57 16.80 15.21
CA LEU A 423 12.70 15.34 15.19
C LEU A 423 11.55 14.64 15.92
N ARG A 424 11.14 15.15 17.07
CA ARG A 424 9.98 14.63 17.83
C ARG A 424 8.68 14.73 17.03
N ASP A 425 8.56 15.74 16.18
CA ASP A 425 7.43 15.94 15.29
C ASP A 425 7.57 15.13 13.97
N PHE A 426 8.61 14.30 13.82
CA PHE A 426 8.93 13.50 12.62
C PHE A 426 8.99 14.31 11.34
N SER A 427 9.41 15.58 11.43
CA SER A 427 9.60 16.41 10.25
C SER A 427 10.85 16.02 9.43
N PHE A 428 11.67 15.11 9.95
CA PHE A 428 12.84 14.56 9.26
C PHE A 428 13.16 13.15 9.79
N ILE A 429 13.30 12.18 8.87
CA ILE A 429 13.73 10.79 9.13
C ILE A 429 14.90 10.40 8.22
N GLU A 430 15.51 9.23 8.43
CA GLU A 430 16.67 8.76 7.64
C GLU A 430 16.40 8.74 6.13
N GLU A 431 15.19 8.33 5.72
CA GLU A 431 14.79 8.32 4.30
C GLU A 431 14.76 9.72 3.67
N ASP A 432 14.57 10.80 4.44
CA ASP A 432 14.56 12.17 3.94
C ASP A 432 15.95 12.65 3.50
N MET A 433 17.02 11.98 3.95
CA MET A 433 18.38 12.33 3.54
C MET A 433 18.55 12.29 2.02
N GLU A 434 17.96 11.29 1.35
CA GLU A 434 18.06 11.15 -0.12
C GLU A 434 17.44 12.34 -0.85
N ASP A 435 16.37 12.90 -0.29
CA ASP A 435 15.69 14.06 -0.87
C ASP A 435 16.52 15.34 -0.67
N VAL A 436 17.28 15.42 0.42
CA VAL A 436 18.23 16.51 0.65
C VAL A 436 19.45 16.36 -0.26
N ILE A 437 20.03 15.16 -0.34
CA ILE A 437 21.17 14.82 -1.19
C ILE A 437 20.86 15.12 -2.65
N SER A 438 19.72 14.64 -3.16
CA SER A 438 19.32 14.84 -4.57
C SER A 438 19.12 16.32 -4.93
N LYS A 439 18.72 17.16 -3.97
CA LYS A 439 18.63 18.62 -4.15
C LYS A 439 19.99 19.32 -4.06
N LEU A 440 20.90 18.80 -3.24
CA LEU A 440 22.24 19.36 -3.05
C LEU A 440 23.21 18.96 -4.15
N GLN A 441 23.11 17.74 -4.67
CA GLN A 441 24.02 17.19 -5.68
C GLN A 441 24.19 18.08 -6.93
N PRO A 442 23.15 18.68 -7.54
CA PRO A 442 23.34 19.63 -8.63
C PRO A 442 24.02 20.94 -8.21
N LEU A 443 24.04 21.27 -6.91
CA LEU A 443 24.60 22.51 -6.35
C LEU A 443 26.05 22.34 -5.87
N THR A 444 26.47 21.12 -5.50
CA THR A 444 27.77 20.89 -4.87
C THR A 444 28.91 20.66 -5.87
N PHE A 445 28.62 20.55 -7.18
CA PHE A 445 29.57 20.09 -8.22
C PHE A 445 30.26 18.74 -7.91
N ASN A 446 29.89 18.08 -6.80
CA ASN A 446 30.41 16.80 -6.36
C ASN A 446 29.43 15.70 -6.74
N GLY A 447 29.72 15.00 -7.83
CA GLY A 447 28.92 13.87 -8.31
C GLY A 447 28.86 12.68 -7.33
N SER A 448 29.73 12.64 -6.32
CA SER A 448 29.85 11.52 -5.37
C SER A 448 29.19 11.78 -4.01
N ILE A 449 28.54 12.92 -3.78
CA ILE A 449 27.97 13.28 -2.46
C ILE A 449 27.02 12.21 -1.90
N GLN A 450 26.23 11.56 -2.75
CA GLN A 450 25.33 10.48 -2.35
C GLN A 450 26.11 9.27 -1.82
N TYR A 451 27.16 8.86 -2.54
CA TYR A 451 28.03 7.76 -2.13
C TYR A 451 28.75 8.10 -0.81
N GLU A 452 29.33 9.30 -0.72
CA GLU A 452 30.04 9.74 0.49
C GLU A 452 29.15 9.74 1.73
N VAL A 453 27.91 10.25 1.63
CA VAL A 453 26.97 10.29 2.75
C VAL A 453 26.59 8.88 3.20
N HIS A 454 26.22 8.01 2.26
CA HIS A 454 25.76 6.65 2.59
C HIS A 454 26.87 5.75 3.13
N GLU A 455 28.04 5.80 2.53
CA GLU A 455 29.21 5.05 2.99
C GLU A 455 29.59 5.51 4.39
N THR A 456 29.73 6.83 4.61
CA THR A 456 30.06 7.40 5.91
C THR A 456 29.03 7.03 6.98
N LEU A 457 27.72 7.15 6.68
CA LEU A 457 26.68 6.80 7.64
C LEU A 457 26.70 5.30 7.97
N SER A 458 26.80 4.44 6.96
CA SER A 458 26.81 2.99 7.14
C SER A 458 28.01 2.54 7.97
N SER A 459 29.20 3.08 7.68
CA SER A 459 30.41 2.75 8.45
C SER A 459 30.34 3.22 9.89
N LEU A 460 29.81 4.43 10.14
CA LEU A 460 29.57 4.90 11.51
C LEU A 460 28.54 4.05 12.23
N GLN A 461 27.45 3.63 11.56
CA GLN A 461 26.48 2.70 12.13
C GLN A 461 27.14 1.38 12.54
N GLU A 462 27.98 0.80 11.69
CA GLU A 462 28.69 -0.46 11.99
C GLU A 462 29.70 -0.33 13.13
N MET A 463 30.45 0.78 13.19
CA MET A 463 31.41 1.03 14.27
C MET A 463 30.74 1.31 15.62
N LEU A 464 29.61 2.01 15.62
CA LEU A 464 28.90 2.41 16.83
C LEU A 464 28.06 1.27 17.42
N LEU A 465 27.47 0.42 16.57
CA LEU A 465 26.59 -0.67 17.02
C LEU A 465 27.17 -1.51 18.17
N PRO A 466 28.37 -2.12 18.07
CA PRO A 466 28.91 -2.93 19.16
C PRO A 466 29.24 -2.08 20.41
N LYS A 467 29.63 -0.82 20.24
CA LYS A 467 29.96 0.08 21.36
C LYS A 467 28.71 0.50 22.15
N LEU A 468 27.53 0.51 21.51
CA LEU A 468 26.27 0.91 22.13
C LEU A 468 25.51 -0.25 22.79
N GLU A 469 25.82 -1.51 22.51
CA GLU A 469 25.18 -2.69 23.14
C GLU A 469 25.33 -2.71 24.67
N LYS A 470 26.35 -2.05 25.22
CA LYS A 470 26.54 -1.94 26.68
C LYS A 470 25.38 -1.19 27.38
N TYR A 471 24.60 -0.40 26.65
CA TYR A 471 23.47 0.35 27.21
C TYR A 471 22.19 -0.47 27.13
N SER A 472 21.57 -0.75 28.29
CA SER A 472 20.36 -1.60 28.37
C SER A 472 19.19 -1.09 27.53
N THR A 473 19.02 0.23 27.41
CA THR A 473 17.98 0.87 26.60
C THR A 473 18.19 0.69 25.09
N PHE A 474 19.43 0.48 24.65
CA PHE A 474 19.76 0.23 23.24
C PHE A 474 19.73 -1.26 22.92
N SER A 475 20.31 -2.09 23.80
CA SER A 475 20.33 -3.54 23.61
C SER A 475 18.94 -4.18 23.69
N SER A 476 17.98 -3.55 24.36
CA SER A 476 16.57 -3.99 24.40
C SER A 476 15.82 -3.84 23.08
N LEU A 477 16.38 -3.16 22.08
CA LEU A 477 15.77 -3.06 20.74
C LEU A 477 15.78 -4.44 20.06
N ASP A 478 14.61 -4.86 19.61
CA ASP A 478 14.28 -6.19 19.09
C ASP A 478 14.80 -6.48 17.68
N SER A 479 15.22 -5.46 16.91
CA SER A 479 15.72 -5.64 15.55
C SER A 479 17.04 -4.88 15.26
N PRO A 480 17.93 -5.45 14.43
CA PRO A 480 19.12 -4.75 13.93
C PRO A 480 18.80 -3.45 13.18
N GLU A 481 17.66 -3.41 12.49
CA GLU A 481 17.20 -2.21 11.77
C GLU A 481 16.84 -1.07 12.72
N LYS A 482 16.11 -1.35 13.80
CA LYS A 482 15.81 -0.36 14.86
C LYS A 482 17.09 0.16 15.52
N LYS A 483 18.08 -0.72 15.74
CA LYS A 483 19.40 -0.33 16.25
C LYS A 483 20.11 0.63 15.30
N ARG A 484 20.15 0.35 14.00
CA ARG A 484 20.73 1.25 12.97
C ARG A 484 20.01 2.59 12.91
N LYS A 485 18.68 2.61 12.89
CA LYS A 485 17.87 3.85 12.91
C LYS A 485 18.12 4.67 14.19
N THR A 486 18.25 4.01 15.33
CA THR A 486 18.60 4.67 16.61
C THR A 486 19.98 5.32 16.54
N ILE A 487 20.97 4.66 15.92
CA ILE A 487 22.29 5.24 15.68
C ILE A 487 22.20 6.45 14.73
N PHE A 488 21.40 6.36 13.66
CA PHE A 488 21.16 7.49 12.77
C PHE A 488 20.66 8.72 13.53
N TYR A 489 19.61 8.58 14.36
CA TYR A 489 19.10 9.70 15.17
C TYR A 489 20.13 10.21 16.18
N LEU A 490 20.93 9.33 16.76
CA LEU A 490 22.00 9.70 17.69
C LEU A 490 23.12 10.50 17.01
N LEU A 491 23.54 10.06 15.82
CA LEU A 491 24.50 10.78 14.99
C LEU A 491 23.94 12.14 14.56
N LEU A 492 22.66 12.20 14.16
CA LEU A 492 22.00 13.44 13.78
C LEU A 492 21.99 14.48 14.91
N LEU A 493 21.86 14.03 16.17
CA LEU A 493 21.89 14.88 17.36
C LEU A 493 23.31 15.29 17.78
N CYS A 494 24.28 14.36 17.72
CA CYS A 494 25.58 14.53 18.36
C CYS A 494 26.74 14.84 17.40
N LEU A 495 26.68 14.36 16.15
CA LEU A 495 27.80 14.43 15.20
C LEU A 495 28.20 15.89 14.89
N PRO A 496 27.27 16.83 14.62
CA PRO A 496 27.61 18.22 14.33
C PRO A 496 28.48 18.87 15.42
N GLU A 497 28.03 18.81 16.67
CA GLU A 497 28.77 19.35 17.81
C GLU A 497 30.10 18.62 18.03
N THR A 498 30.13 17.30 17.83
CA THR A 498 31.32 16.49 18.05
C THR A 498 32.44 16.86 17.08
N VAL A 499 32.10 17.09 15.82
CA VAL A 499 33.05 17.51 14.78
C VAL A 499 33.51 18.96 15.00
N GLU A 500 32.62 19.87 15.40
CA GLU A 500 33.01 21.24 15.79
C GLU A 500 34.04 21.24 16.93
N GLU A 501 33.85 20.42 17.98
CA GLU A 501 34.80 20.27 19.07
C GLU A 501 36.16 19.71 18.64
N MET A 502 36.18 18.82 17.64
CA MET A 502 37.41 18.24 17.10
C MET A 502 38.19 19.23 16.24
N ILE A 503 37.51 20.11 15.49
CA ILE A 503 38.13 21.12 14.62
C ILE A 503 38.61 22.34 15.43
N ALA A 504 37.96 22.66 16.54
CA ALA A 504 38.32 23.78 17.40
C ALA A 504 39.54 23.53 18.30
N ARG A 505 40.05 22.30 18.34
CA ARG A 505 41.28 21.89 19.03
C ARG A 505 42.43 21.83 18.04
#